data_AF-A0A1C5J9P7-F1
#
_entry.id   AF-A0A1C5J9P7-F1
#
_cell.length_a   1.000
_cell.length_b   1.000
_cell.length_c   1.000
_cell.angle_alpha   90.00
_cell.angle_beta   90.00
_cell.angle_gamma   90.00
#
_symmetry.space_group_name_H-M   'P 1'
#
loop_
_entity.id
_entity.type
_entity.pdbx_description
1 polymer ?
#
loop_
_entity_poly.entity_id
_entity_poly.type
_entity_poly.pdbx_seq_one_letter_code
_entity_poly.pdbx_strand_id
1 'polypeptide(L)' 'MSPSRMRQLTAVADDTYEVVFDGTVEPSTVLCTVDMSSGVPGVSVQPDPFMSGDYGDPRPIMAAVVAMHRARHLPES' A
#
# COMPACT_ATOMS: atom_id res chain seq x y z
N MET A 1 -16.14 -13.50 -9.06
CA MET A 1 -14.74 -13.10 -9.33
C MET A 1 -14.02 -13.07 -7.99
N SER A 2 -12.79 -13.59 -7.91
CA SER A 2 -11.98 -13.46 -6.69
C SER A 2 -11.42 -12.04 -6.63
N PRO A 3 -11.44 -11.36 -5.48
CA PRO A 3 -10.87 -10.03 -5.35
C PRO A 3 -9.36 -10.08 -5.62
N SER A 4 -8.83 -9.03 -6.27
CA SER A 4 -7.39 -8.87 -6.47
C SER A 4 -6.64 -8.93 -5.14
N ARG A 5 -5.50 -9.63 -5.11
CA ARG A 5 -4.70 -9.81 -3.88
C ARG A 5 -3.38 -9.08 -4.00
N MET A 6 -2.91 -8.47 -2.91
CA MET A 6 -1.56 -7.91 -2.88
C MET A 6 -0.55 -9.05 -2.97
N ARG A 7 0.32 -8.97 -3.97
CA ARG A 7 1.40 -9.91 -4.24
C ARG A 7 2.73 -9.42 -3.70
N GLN A 8 3.00 -8.13 -3.87
CA GLN A 8 4.29 -7.53 -3.52
C GLN A 8 4.09 -6.13 -2.97
N LEU A 9 4.94 -5.77 -2.00
CA LEU A 9 5.08 -4.45 -1.43
C LEU A 9 6.58 -4.12 -1.43
N THR A 10 6.96 -3.00 -2.02
CA THR A 10 8.38 -2.61 -2.19
C THR A 10 8.55 -1.13 -1.87
N ALA A 11 9.53 -0.81 -1.03
CA ALA A 11 9.93 0.58 -0.79
C ALA A 11 10.64 1.13 -2.03
N VAL A 12 10.17 2.26 -2.55
CA VAL A 12 10.79 2.94 -3.72
C VAL A 12 11.33 4.33 -3.39
N ALA A 13 10.88 4.92 -2.27
CA ALA A 13 11.47 6.09 -1.65
C ALA A 13 11.30 6.00 -0.11
N ASP A 14 11.62 7.08 0.62
CA ASP A 14 11.53 7.10 2.08
C ASP A 14 10.08 6.89 2.57
N ASP A 15 9.14 7.62 1.99
CA ASP A 15 7.72 7.61 2.31
C ASP A 15 6.85 6.87 1.27
N THR A 16 7.44 6.45 0.15
CA THR A 16 6.71 5.92 -1.01
C THR A 16 6.99 4.43 -1.23
N TYR A 17 5.91 3.70 -1.53
CA TYR A 17 5.87 2.24 -1.65
C TYR A 17 5.13 1.84 -2.92
N GLU A 18 5.70 0.91 -3.66
CA GLU A 18 5.03 0.26 -4.77
C GLU A 18 4.30 -0.99 -4.29
N VAL A 19 3.03 -1.13 -4.65
CA VAL A 19 2.19 -2.29 -4.34
C VAL A 19 1.73 -2.92 -5.65
N VAL A 20 2.05 -4.21 -5.81
CA VAL A 20 1.63 -5.01 -6.97
C VAL A 20 0.49 -5.92 -6.54
N PHE A 21 -0.61 -5.89 -7.27
CA PHE A 21 -1.74 -6.80 -7.08
C PHE A 21 -1.79 -7.86 -8.17
N ASP A 22 -2.17 -9.08 -7.79
CA ASP A 22 -2.60 -10.13 -8.70
C ASP A 22 -4.00 -9.78 -9.21
N GLY A 23 -4.06 -9.06 -10.33
CA GLY A 23 -5.30 -8.81 -11.06
C GLY A 23 -5.71 -10.02 -11.91
N THR A 24 -7.01 -10.15 -12.21
CA THR A 24 -7.55 -11.16 -13.12
C THR A 24 -7.30 -10.88 -14.61
N VAL A 25 -6.92 -9.65 -14.97
CA VAL A 25 -6.71 -9.23 -16.36
C VAL A 25 -5.26 -8.78 -16.59
N GLU A 26 -4.70 -7.93 -15.73
CA GLU A 26 -3.28 -7.55 -15.73
C GLU A 26 -2.79 -7.21 -14.30
N PRO A 27 -1.51 -7.42 -13.96
CA PRO A 27 -0.94 -6.94 -12.71
C PRO A 27 -1.09 -5.41 -12.62
N SER A 28 -1.86 -4.93 -11.66
CA SER A 28 -1.93 -3.50 -11.39
C SER A 28 -0.85 -3.12 -10.39
N THR A 29 -0.05 -2.13 -10.75
CA THR A 29 0.93 -1.52 -9.86
C THR A 29 0.38 -0.18 -9.39
N VAL A 30 0.40 0.06 -8.08
CA VAL A 30 0.00 1.35 -7.49
C VAL A 30 1.11 1.87 -6.59
N LEU A 31 1.18 3.19 -6.46
CA LEU A 31 2.07 3.86 -5.54
C LEU A 31 1.30 4.29 -4.30
N CYS A 32 1.81 3.94 -3.12
CA CYS A 32 1.32 4.36 -1.83
C CYS A 32 2.32 5.31 -1.17
N THR A 33 1.86 6.46 -0.68
CA THR A 33 2.68 7.42 0.06
C THR A 33 2.18 7.50 1.49
N VAL A 34 3.08 7.33 2.46
CA VAL A 34 2.76 7.34 3.89
C VAL A 34 3.00 8.72 4.47
N ASP A 35 1.98 9.27 5.13
CA ASP A 35 2.08 10.50 5.92
C ASP A 35 1.96 10.17 7.42
N MET A 36 3.04 10.41 8.15
CA MET A 36 3.13 10.24 9.60
C MET A 36 3.11 11.57 10.37
N SER A 37 2.85 12.71 9.69
CA SER A 37 2.87 14.05 10.29
C SER A 37 1.76 14.27 11.31
N SER A 38 0.65 13.53 11.16
CA SER A 38 -0.46 13.53 12.10
C SER A 38 -0.34 12.38 13.10
N GLY A 39 -1.02 12.48 14.25
CA GLY A 39 -1.09 11.38 15.22
C GLY A 39 -1.73 10.09 14.67
N VAL A 40 -2.39 10.17 13.51
CA VAL A 40 -2.96 9.04 12.77
C VAL A 40 -2.21 8.87 11.44
N PRO A 41 -1.63 7.69 11.15
CA PRO A 41 -0.99 7.44 9.86
C PRO A 41 -1.98 7.59 8.69
N GLY A 42 -1.61 8.42 7.72
CA GLY A 42 -2.30 8.54 6.44
C GLY A 42 -1.60 7.74 5.35
N VAL A 43 -2.37 7.17 4.43
CA VAL A 43 -1.84 6.53 3.21
C VAL A 43 -2.60 7.08 2.00
N SER A 44 -1.89 7.73 1.11
CA SER A 44 -2.42 8.14 -0.21
C SER A 44 -2.05 7.08 -1.25
N VAL A 45 -2.94 6.78 -2.20
CA VAL A 45 -2.73 5.74 -3.22
C VAL A 45 -2.99 6.29 -4.61
N GLN A 46 -2.07 6.06 -5.57
CA GLN A 46 -2.20 6.53 -6.95
C GLN A 46 -1.69 5.48 -7.97
N PRO A 47 -2.50 5.10 -8.98
CA PRO A 47 -3.96 5.32 -9.04
C PRO A 47 -4.67 4.63 -7.86
N ASP A 48 -5.83 5.13 -7.41
CA ASP A 48 -6.59 4.50 -6.32
C ASP A 48 -7.39 3.31 -6.86
N PRO A 49 -6.97 2.06 -6.61
CA PRO A 49 -7.64 0.89 -7.16
C PRO A 49 -8.92 0.57 -6.38
N PHE A 50 -9.09 1.09 -5.16
CA PHE A 50 -10.19 0.73 -4.26
C PHE A 50 -11.49 1.46 -4.60
N MET A 51 -11.40 2.62 -5.25
CA MET A 51 -12.57 3.37 -5.72
C MET A 51 -13.38 2.62 -6.78
N SER A 52 -12.76 1.68 -7.51
CA SER A 52 -13.44 0.83 -8.48
C SER A 52 -14.28 -0.30 -7.84
N GLY A 53 -14.01 -0.64 -6.57
CA GLY A 53 -14.59 -1.80 -5.88
C GLY A 53 -13.94 -3.15 -6.22
N ASP A 54 -13.04 -3.21 -7.20
CA ASP A 54 -12.45 -4.47 -7.70
C ASP A 54 -11.40 -5.08 -6.76
N TYR A 55 -10.86 -4.28 -5.84
CA TYR A 55 -9.72 -4.63 -4.97
C TYR A 55 -10.12 -4.92 -3.53
N GLY A 56 -11.43 -4.91 -3.24
CA GLY A 56 -11.96 -5.20 -1.91
C GLY A 56 -11.64 -4.11 -0.88
N ASP A 57 -11.46 -4.54 0.37
CA ASP A 57 -11.21 -3.64 1.50
C ASP A 57 -9.78 -3.06 1.45
N PRO A 58 -9.59 -1.73 1.42
CA PRO A 58 -8.25 -1.11 1.41
C PRO A 58 -7.49 -1.24 2.74
N ARG A 59 -8.19 -1.45 3.86
CA ARG A 59 -7.60 -1.34 5.21
C ARG A 59 -6.41 -2.29 5.43
N PRO A 60 -6.43 -3.56 5.01
CA PRO A 60 -5.28 -4.46 5.17
C PRO A 60 -4.04 -3.99 4.39
N ILE A 61 -4.24 -3.40 3.21
CA ILE A 61 -3.15 -2.89 2.37
C ILE A 61 -2.52 -1.66 3.04
N MET A 62 -3.36 -0.70 3.46
CA MET A 62 -2.89 0.49 4.18
C MET A 62 -2.13 0.10 5.45
N ALA A 63 -2.64 -0.87 6.22
CA ALA A 63 -1.97 -1.37 7.41
C ALA A 63 -0.60 -1.99 7.11
N ALA A 64 -0.49 -2.78 6.02
CA ALA A 64 0.78 -3.38 5.61
C ALA A 64 1.81 -2.32 5.19
N VAL A 65 1.40 -1.32 4.41
CA VAL A 65 2.26 -0.20 3.99
C VAL A 65 2.77 0.58 5.22
N VAL A 66 1.88 0.92 6.15
CA VAL A 66 2.26 1.64 7.39
C VAL A 66 3.20 0.80 8.27
N ALA A 67 2.94 -0.50 8.40
CA ALA A 67 3.79 -1.40 9.17
C ALA A 67 5.20 -1.49 8.59
N MET A 68 5.31 -1.65 7.27
CA MET A 68 6.61 -1.64 6.58
C MET A 68 7.33 -0.30 6.75
N HIS A 69 6.61 0.82 6.62
CA HIS A 69 7.19 2.14 6.81
C HIS A 69 7.77 2.30 8.21
N ARG A 70 7.04 1.91 9.25
CA ARG A 70 7.54 1.96 10.63
C ARG A 70 8.77 1.07 10.83
N ALA A 71 8.74 -0.16 10.31
CA ALA A 71 9.85 -1.11 10.46
C ALA A 71 11.16 -0.58 9.87
N ARG A 72 11.12 0.17 8.76
CA ARG A 72 12.29 0.81 8.14
C ARG A 72 12.87 1.96 8.95
N HIS A 73 12.07 2.59 9.80
CA HIS A 73 12.45 3.77 10.58
C HIS A 73 12.61 3.48 12.08
N LEU A 74 12.59 2.20 12.47
CA LEU A 74 12.95 1.83 13.83
C LEU A 74 14.43 2.17 14.04
N PRO A 75 14.79 2.87 15.13
CA PRO A 75 16.19 3.09 15.45
C PRO A 75 16.89 1.73 15.62
N GLU A 76 18.06 1.57 14.98
CA GLU A 76 18.90 0.40 15.19
C GLU A 76 19.15 0.27 16.71
N SER A 77 18.74 -0.89 17.25
CA SER A 77 18.80 -1.19 18.68
C SER A 77 20.22 -1.50 19.14
#